data_AF-A0A2J0M9Q2-F1
#
_entry.id   AF-A0A2J0M9Q2-F1
#
_cell.length_a   1.000
_cell.length_b   1.000
_cell.length_c   1.000
_cell.angle_alpha   90.00
_cell.angle_beta   90.00
_cell.angle_gamma   90.00
#
_symmetry.space_group_name_H-M   'P 1'
#
loop_
_entity.id
_entity.type
_entity.pdbx_description
1 polymer ?
#
loop_
_entity_poly.entity_id
_entity_poly.type
_entity_poly.pdbx_seq_one_letter_code
_entity_poly.pdbx_strand_id
1 'polypeptide(L)'
;MRRSKVSFLLEYKELMLLKKASYLEPCIFESIKSARKTKDKYRVKFICEDLQESLGALFFLAGLVKSADEKGSILNLYEKIKGYLVLSYGFKRSIAKRRFEL
;
A
#
# COMPACT_ATOMS: atom_id res chain seq x y z
N MET A 1 -13.31 12.55 -12.36
CA MET A 1 -11.83 12.54 -12.49
C MET A 1 -11.31 11.10 -12.44
N ARG A 2 -10.32 10.72 -13.25
CA ARG A 2 -9.66 9.40 -13.13
C ARG A 2 -8.80 9.40 -11.86
N ARG A 3 -9.19 8.61 -10.84
CA ARG A 3 -8.37 8.43 -9.62
C ARG A 3 -7.03 7.79 -9.99
N SER A 4 -5.94 8.34 -9.46
CA SER A 4 -4.61 7.79 -9.70
C SER A 4 -4.46 6.47 -8.95
N LYS A 5 -3.81 5.47 -9.57
CA LYS A 5 -3.62 4.15 -8.96
C LYS A 5 -2.14 3.78 -8.95
N VAL A 6 -1.70 3.17 -7.85
CA VAL A 6 -0.37 2.58 -7.72
C VAL A 6 -0.50 1.06 -7.66
N SER A 7 0.40 0.35 -8.33
CA SER A 7 0.44 -1.11 -8.36
C SER A 7 1.61 -1.63 -7.52
N PHE A 8 1.34 -2.58 -6.64
CA PHE A 8 2.33 -3.27 -5.83
C PHE A 8 2.37 -4.74 -6.21
N LEU A 9 3.58 -5.32 -6.22
CA LEU A 9 3.76 -6.76 -6.33
C LEU A 9 4.02 -7.32 -4.94
N LEU A 10 3.04 -8.07 -4.44
CA LEU A 10 3.06 -8.69 -3.13
C LEU A 10 3.31 -10.18 -3.24
N GLU A 11 4.10 -10.73 -2.34
CA GLU A 11 4.18 -12.16 -2.12
C GLU A 11 2.90 -12.66 -1.43
N TYR A 12 2.68 -13.98 -1.47
CA TYR A 12 1.49 -14.56 -0.84
C TYR A 12 1.40 -14.22 0.66
N LYS A 13 2.51 -14.27 1.39
CA LYS A 13 2.57 -13.91 2.81
C LYS A 13 2.16 -12.45 3.04
N GLU A 14 2.69 -11.53 2.23
CA GLU A 14 2.35 -10.10 2.29
C GLU A 14 0.87 -9.86 1.96
N LEU A 15 0.32 -10.55 0.96
CA LEU A 15 -1.10 -10.47 0.62
C LEU A 15 -1.98 -10.95 1.78
N MET A 16 -1.58 -12.01 2.48
CA MET A 16 -2.32 -12.52 3.64
C MET A 16 -2.29 -11.55 4.82
N LEU A 17 -1.18 -10.86 5.06
CA LEU A 17 -1.10 -9.78 6.05
C LEU A 17 -2.02 -8.61 5.67
N LEU A 18 -2.02 -8.23 4.39
CA LEU A 18 -2.92 -7.20 3.89
C LEU A 18 -4.39 -7.61 4.03
N LYS A 19 -4.71 -8.89 3.79
CA LYS A 19 -6.04 -9.46 4.01
C LYS A 19 -6.45 -9.42 5.48
N LYS A 20 -5.50 -9.62 6.41
CA LYS A 20 -5.79 -9.37 7.83
C LYS A 20 -6.12 -7.90 8.06
N ALA A 21 -5.46 -6.95 7.41
CA ALA A 21 -5.82 -5.53 7.55
C ALA A 21 -7.15 -5.15 6.87
N SER A 22 -7.76 -6.01 6.04
CA SER A 22 -8.93 -5.63 5.24
C SER A 22 -10.22 -5.43 6.04
N TYR A 23 -10.29 -5.89 7.29
CA TYR A 23 -11.43 -5.62 8.17
C TYR A 23 -11.36 -4.23 8.79
N LEU A 24 -10.18 -3.60 8.79
CA LEU A 24 -9.98 -2.28 9.38
C LEU A 24 -10.42 -1.17 8.43
N GLU A 25 -10.17 -1.33 7.13
CA GLU A 25 -10.45 -0.31 6.12
C GLU A 25 -11.03 -0.90 4.83
N PRO A 26 -12.20 -0.42 4.35
CA PRO A 26 -12.84 -0.90 3.12
C PRO A 26 -11.96 -0.76 1.87
N CYS A 27 -11.11 0.28 1.81
CA CYS A 27 -10.24 0.52 0.66
C CYS A 27 -9.18 -0.58 0.47
N ILE A 28 -8.73 -1.20 1.56
CA ILE A 28 -7.84 -2.37 1.52
C ILE A 28 -8.57 -3.58 0.94
N PHE A 29 -9.81 -3.82 1.39
CA PHE A 29 -10.62 -4.93 0.90
C PHE A 29 -10.85 -4.86 -0.62
N GLU A 30 -11.26 -3.69 -1.12
CA GLU A 30 -11.45 -3.47 -2.55
C GLU A 30 -10.14 -3.65 -3.35
N SER A 31 -9.02 -3.19 -2.80
CA SER A 31 -7.70 -3.36 -3.42
C SER A 31 -7.32 -4.84 -3.54
N ILE A 32 -7.56 -5.66 -2.51
CA ILE A 32 -7.32 -7.10 -2.52
C ILE A 32 -8.27 -7.83 -3.47
N LYS A 33 -9.55 -7.46 -3.49
CA LYS A 33 -10.55 -8.07 -4.37
C LYS A 33 -10.18 -7.89 -5.85
N SER A 34 -9.53 -6.78 -6.18
CA SER A 34 -9.02 -6.49 -7.52
C SER A 34 -7.63 -7.09 -7.82
N ALA A 35 -7.02 -7.80 -6.86
CA ALA A 35 -5.68 -8.35 -7.00
C ALA A 35 -5.64 -9.44 -8.09
N ARG A 36 -4.56 -9.45 -8.87
CA ARG A 36 -4.33 -10.45 -9.92
C ARG A 36 -3.03 -11.18 -9.67
N LYS A 37 -3.05 -12.51 -9.75
CA LYS A 37 -1.83 -13.31 -9.74
C LYS A 37 -1.00 -13.00 -10.99
N THR A 38 0.30 -12.82 -10.82
CA THR A 38 1.27 -12.55 -11.89
C THR A 38 2.54 -13.34 -11.57
N LYS A 39 2.74 -14.46 -12.27
CA LYS A 39 3.78 -15.45 -11.93
C LYS A 39 3.61 -15.90 -10.48
N ASP A 40 4.61 -15.65 -9.64
CA ASP A 40 4.66 -16.07 -8.22
C ASP A 40 4.21 -14.97 -7.24
N LYS A 41 3.78 -13.81 -7.77
CA LYS A 41 3.37 -12.65 -6.98
C LYS A 41 1.94 -12.24 -7.28
N TYR A 42 1.39 -11.39 -6.43
CA TYR A 42 0.06 -10.81 -6.55
C TYR A 42 0.19 -9.32 -6.82
N ARG A 43 -0.33 -8.89 -7.96
CA ARG A 43 -0.43 -7.48 -8.30
C ARG A 43 -1.66 -6.89 -7.62
N VAL A 44 -1.45 -6.03 -6.63
CA VAL A 44 -2.51 -5.31 -5.91
C VAL A 44 -2.48 -3.84 -6.33
N LYS A 45 -3.65 -3.27 -6.63
CA LYS A 45 -3.76 -1.86 -7.02
C LYS A 45 -4.46 -1.08 -5.93
N PHE A 46 -3.81 -0.02 -5.47
CA PHE A 46 -4.39 0.94 -4.54
C PHE A 46 -4.70 2.24 -5.27
N ILE A 47 -5.75 2.90 -4.81
CA ILE A 47 -6.04 4.29 -5.15
C ILE A 47 -5.08 5.16 -4.32
N CYS A 48 -4.43 6.15 -4.95
CA CYS A 48 -3.41 6.95 -4.28
C CYS A 48 -3.96 7.70 -3.05
N GLU A 49 -5.18 8.19 -3.16
CA GLU A 49 -5.88 8.93 -2.11
C GLU A 49 -6.13 8.05 -0.87
N ASP A 50 -6.35 6.75 -1.07
CA ASP A 50 -6.68 5.78 -0.01
C ASP A 50 -5.42 5.15 0.62
N LEU A 51 -4.22 5.48 0.13
CA LEU A 51 -2.96 4.90 0.62
C LEU A 51 -2.69 5.29 2.08
N GLN A 52 -3.05 6.50 2.50
CA GLN A 52 -2.81 6.96 3.87
C GLN A 52 -3.67 6.17 4.87
N GLU A 53 -4.94 5.94 4.55
CA GLU A 53 -5.84 5.07 5.33
C GLU A 53 -5.32 3.64 5.37
N SER A 54 -4.89 3.11 4.22
CA SER A 54 -4.33 1.75 4.12
C SER A 54 -3.07 1.58 5.00
N LEU A 55 -2.21 2.59 5.04
CA LEU A 55 -1.02 2.62 5.89
C LEU A 55 -1.40 2.75 7.38
N GLY A 56 -2.41 3.55 7.70
CA GLY A 56 -2.94 3.68 9.07
C GLY A 56 -3.44 2.34 9.61
N ALA A 57 -4.23 1.60 8.83
CA ALA A 57 -4.72 0.27 9.19
C ALA A 57 -3.58 -0.75 9.39
N LEU A 58 -2.58 -0.76 8.51
CA LEU A 58 -1.41 -1.65 8.69
C LEU A 58 -0.64 -1.33 9.97
N PHE A 59 -0.44 -0.05 10.27
CA PHE A 59 0.25 0.38 11.49
C PHE A 59 -0.55 0.02 12.75
N PHE A 60 -1.88 0.22 12.71
CA PHE A 60 -2.77 -0.18 13.80
C PHE A 60 -2.75 -1.69 14.03
N LEU A 61 -2.81 -2.49 12.95
CA LEU A 61 -2.70 -3.95 13.03
C LEU A 61 -1.37 -4.39 13.66
N ALA A 62 -0.27 -3.72 13.33
CA ALA A 62 1.04 -3.98 13.93
C ALA A 62 1.07 -3.72 15.45
N GLY A 63 0.22 -2.80 15.96
CA GLY A 63 0.05 -2.55 17.39
C GLY A 63 -0.82 -3.58 18.11
N LEU A 64 -1.69 -4.28 17.39
CA LEU A 64 -2.60 -5.29 17.95
C LEU A 64 -1.98 -6.70 18.04
N VAL A 65 -1.04 -7.02 17.15
CA VAL A 65 -0.41 -8.34 17.12
C VAL A 65 0.56 -8.51 18.29
N LYS A 66 0.46 -9.65 18.98
CA LYS A 66 1.34 -9.98 20.11
C LYS A 66 2.69 -10.58 19.68
N SER A 67 2.72 -11.24 18.52
CA SER A 67 3.94 -11.88 18.00
C SER A 67 4.89 -10.83 17.42
N ALA A 68 6.14 -10.84 17.88
CA ALA A 68 7.20 -9.95 17.38
C ALA A 68 7.50 -10.18 15.89
N ASP A 69 7.51 -11.44 15.45
CA ASP A 69 7.79 -11.81 14.05
C ASP A 69 6.66 -11.33 13.12
N GLU A 70 5.42 -11.50 13.56
CA GLU A 70 4.25 -11.05 12.80
C GLU A 70 4.22 -9.51 12.73
N LYS A 71 4.50 -8.84 13.85
CA LYS A 71 4.64 -7.38 13.90
C LYS A 71 5.72 -6.90 12.93
N GLY A 72 6.90 -7.51 12.95
CA GLY A 72 7.99 -7.18 12.03
C GLY A 72 7.57 -7.34 10.56
N SER A 73 6.84 -8.42 10.25
CA SER A 73 6.35 -8.67 8.89
C SER A 73 5.33 -7.63 8.43
N ILE A 74 4.43 -7.18 9.32
CA ILE A 74 3.46 -6.11 9.02
C ILE A 74 4.18 -4.77 8.82
N LEU A 75 5.15 -4.44 9.68
CA LEU A 75 5.93 -3.20 9.55
C LEU A 75 6.76 -3.18 8.27
N ASN A 76 7.29 -4.32 7.83
CA ASN A 76 7.98 -4.43 6.54
C ASN A 76 7.02 -4.16 5.37
N LEU A 77 5.79 -4.70 5.41
CA LEU A 77 4.77 -4.40 4.40
C LEU A 77 4.36 -2.92 4.42
N TYR A 78 4.22 -2.34 5.61
CA TYR A 78 3.94 -0.92 5.79
C TYR A 78 5.02 -0.05 5.15
N GLU A 79 6.31 -0.29 5.46
CA GLU A 79 7.42 0.48 4.88
C GLU A 79 7.52 0.29 3.37
N LYS A 80 7.26 -0.92 2.87
CA LYS A 80 7.18 -1.20 1.42
C LYS A 80 6.10 -0.38 0.73
N ILE A 81 4.93 -0.19 1.32
CA ILE A 81 3.85 0.63 0.72
C ILE A 81 4.15 2.12 0.89
N LYS A 82 4.64 2.53 2.06
CA LYS A 82 5.00 3.92 2.41
C LYS A 82 6.10 4.49 1.52
N GLY A 83 7.12 3.70 1.19
CA GLY A 83 8.19 4.12 0.28
C GLY A 83 7.66 4.64 -1.06
N TYR A 84 6.57 4.07 -1.57
CA TYR A 84 5.94 4.52 -2.83
C TYR A 84 5.04 5.74 -2.66
N LEU A 85 4.48 5.96 -1.45
CA LEU A 85 3.82 7.22 -1.12
C LEU A 85 4.84 8.37 -1.25
N VAL A 86 6.02 8.22 -0.64
CA VAL A 86 7.09 9.23 -0.70
C VAL A 86 7.55 9.49 -2.14
N LEU A 87 7.75 8.43 -2.93
CA LEU A 87 8.11 8.56 -4.35
C LEU A 87 7.03 9.24 -5.18
N SER A 88 5.74 8.92 -4.95
CA SER A 88 4.63 9.51 -5.73
C SER A 88 4.39 10.99 -5.40
N TYR A 89 4.57 11.41 -4.14
CA TYR A 89 4.56 12.83 -3.76
C TYR A 89 5.84 13.57 -4.18
N GLY A 90 7.00 12.90 -4.16
CA GLY A 90 8.26 13.45 -4.67
C GLY A 90 8.24 13.68 -6.19
N PHE A 91 7.65 12.75 -6.96
CA PHE A 91 7.52 12.87 -8.41
C PHE A 91 6.53 13.97 -8.83
N LYS A 92 5.43 14.17 -8.08
CA LYS A 92 4.51 15.30 -8.29
C LYS A 92 5.19 16.66 -8.09
N ARG A 93 6.12 16.78 -7.13
CA ARG A 93 6.90 18.01 -6.93
C ARG A 93 7.92 18.27 -8.04
N SER A 94 8.54 17.24 -8.63
CA SER A 94 9.52 17.45 -9.71
C SER A 94 8.87 17.86 -11.04
N ILE A 95 7.67 17.33 -11.34
CA ILE A 95 6.91 17.73 -12.53
C ILE A 95 6.35 19.16 -12.36
N ALA A 96 5.91 19.53 -11.15
CA ALA A 96 5.45 20.89 -10.89
C ALA A 96 6.59 21.91 -11.09
N LYS A 97 7.80 21.66 -10.57
CA LYS A 97 8.94 22.57 -10.76
C LYS A 97 9.32 22.78 -12.24
N ARG A 98 9.35 21.72 -13.06
CA ARG A 98 9.65 21.85 -14.50
C ARG A 98 8.62 22.62 -15.31
N ARG A 99 7.40 22.79 -14.80
CA ARG A 99 6.32 23.53 -15.49
C ARG A 99 6.33 25.04 -15.22
N PHE A 100 7.10 25.50 -14.23
CA PHE A 100 7.28 26.91 -13.90
C PHE A 100 8.64 27.47 -14.36
N GLU A 101 9.47 26.65 -15.00
CA GLU A 101 10.77 27.04 -15.60
C GLU A 101 10.72 27.09 -17.14
N LEU A 102 9.53 27.09 -17.75
CA LEU A 102 9.28 27.28 -19.18
C LEU A 102 8.35 28.46 -19.42
#